data_AF-A0AAU5SAQ5-F1
#
_entry.id   AF-A0AAU5SAQ5-F1
#
_cell.length_a   1.000
_cell.length_b   1.000
_cell.length_c   1.000
_cell.angle_alpha   90.00
_cell.angle_beta   90.00
_cell.angle_gamma   90.00
#
_symmetry.space_group_name_H-M   'P 1'
#
loop_
_entity.id
_entity.type
_entity.pdbx_description
1 polymer ?
#
loop_
_entity_poly.entity_id
_entity_poly.type
_entity_poly.pdbx_seq_one_letter_code
_entity_poly.pdbx_strand_id
1 'polypeptide(L)'
;MSRAATAALLVPLALASCQGAAPHHQHRAAAPTASTPAPNPHTADPDPRHLALGDCFTADRTLTLIGATMPLAPVHIVPCTQPHTAEVYGRFTFYQGHLPYPAPDDLTGTAEADCKNLVTAYDMDSWTLSPTVDLARSLLPTRAEWAAGDQDIICYWVPRGGSPTTTVLRHDKTSLRPDQYTYLDAADRPESALATTPRSQGEDDLSSYQLWAAGVADSFTTEAQLLDGHHWPASAQGPANALLQRVRALAAQWRDASESASPTGIKRTTHTLQGENSVPQERAVRQALGLPTTRAR
;
A
#
# COMPACT_ATOMS: atom_id res chain seq x y z
N MET A 1 -55.27 -7.51 -55.04
CA MET A 1 -54.69 -6.59 -56.04
C MET A 1 -54.74 -5.20 -55.45
N SER A 2 -53.58 -4.59 -55.22
CA SER A 2 -53.29 -3.14 -55.21
C SER A 2 -52.08 -2.90 -54.32
N ARG A 3 -50.93 -2.75 -55.00
CA ARG A 3 -49.66 -2.30 -54.46
C ARG A 3 -49.82 -0.82 -54.07
N ALA A 4 -49.49 -0.46 -52.84
CA ALA A 4 -49.27 0.93 -52.45
C ALA A 4 -47.76 1.19 -52.41
N ALA A 5 -47.37 2.23 -53.14
CA ALA A 5 -46.02 2.58 -53.52
C ALA A 5 -45.19 3.13 -52.34
N THR A 6 -43.96 2.66 -52.23
CA THR A 6 -42.93 3.18 -51.35
C THR A 6 -42.44 4.52 -51.91
N ALA A 7 -42.78 5.63 -51.25
CA ALA A 7 -42.17 6.92 -51.50
C ALA A 7 -40.79 6.96 -50.82
N ALA A 8 -39.73 6.94 -51.61
CA ALA A 8 -38.36 7.16 -51.15
C ALA A 8 -38.17 8.64 -50.78
N LEU A 9 -38.11 8.95 -49.49
CA LEU A 9 -37.54 10.21 -49.03
C LEU A 9 -36.01 10.11 -49.05
N LEU A 10 -35.41 10.77 -50.04
CA LEU A 10 -33.99 11.13 -50.05
C LEU A 10 -33.75 12.15 -48.94
N VAL A 11 -33.11 11.73 -47.85
CA VAL A 11 -32.54 12.63 -46.85
C VAL A 11 -31.11 12.97 -47.31
N PRO A 12 -30.75 14.26 -47.48
CA PRO A 12 -29.39 14.64 -47.80
C PRO A 12 -28.46 14.28 -46.64
N LEU A 13 -27.39 13.53 -46.94
CA LEU A 13 -26.26 13.35 -46.02
C LEU A 13 -25.65 14.72 -45.71
N ALA A 14 -25.99 15.26 -44.54
CA ALA A 14 -25.19 16.28 -43.91
C ALA A 14 -23.90 15.60 -43.41
N LEU A 15 -22.77 15.90 -44.08
CA LEU A 15 -21.44 15.60 -43.59
C LEU A 15 -21.22 16.40 -42.29
N ALA A 16 -21.59 15.80 -41.17
CA ALA A 16 -21.17 16.26 -39.86
C ALA A 16 -19.67 15.99 -39.76
N SER A 17 -18.88 17.04 -39.98
CA SER A 17 -17.45 17.11 -39.70
C SER A 17 -17.18 16.68 -38.27
N CYS A 18 -16.64 15.47 -38.10
CA CYS A 18 -16.07 14.99 -36.85
C CYS A 18 -14.94 15.95 -36.44
N GLN A 19 -15.23 16.84 -35.50
CA GLN A 19 -14.21 17.55 -34.76
C GLN A 19 -13.44 16.51 -33.95
N GLY A 20 -12.14 16.44 -34.22
CA GLY A 20 -11.24 15.40 -33.77
C GLY A 20 -11.30 15.20 -32.26
N ALA A 21 -11.73 14.00 -31.88
CA ALA A 21 -11.27 13.39 -30.65
C ALA A 21 -9.74 13.33 -30.73
N ALA A 22 -9.09 13.96 -29.75
CA ALA A 22 -7.64 13.86 -29.55
C ALA A 22 -7.23 12.38 -29.55
N PRO A 23 -6.02 12.04 -30.02
CA PRO A 23 -5.56 10.67 -30.03
C PRO A 23 -5.59 10.15 -28.59
N HIS A 24 -6.39 9.11 -28.35
CA HIS A 24 -6.19 8.23 -27.22
C HIS A 24 -4.79 7.63 -27.37
N HIS A 25 -3.79 8.29 -26.78
CA HIS A 25 -2.51 7.69 -26.53
C HIS A 25 -2.78 6.52 -25.58
N GLN A 26 -2.87 5.33 -26.17
CA GLN A 26 -2.64 4.09 -25.47
C GLN A 26 -1.26 4.23 -24.83
N HIS A 27 -1.24 4.55 -23.54
CA HIS A 27 -0.06 4.39 -22.71
C HIS A 27 0.25 2.90 -22.71
N ARG A 28 1.08 2.48 -23.66
CA ARG A 28 1.89 1.30 -23.50
C ARG A 28 2.78 1.64 -22.31
N ALA A 29 2.36 1.23 -21.11
CA ALA A 29 3.23 1.20 -19.95
C ALA A 29 4.47 0.43 -20.41
N ALA A 30 5.60 1.12 -20.55
CA ALA A 30 6.86 0.43 -20.66
C ALA A 30 6.95 -0.41 -19.38
N ALA A 31 7.11 -1.73 -19.54
CA ALA A 31 7.37 -2.60 -18.42
C ALA A 31 8.52 -1.99 -17.60
N PRO A 32 8.44 -1.97 -16.26
CA PRO A 32 9.53 -1.46 -15.46
C PRO A 32 10.74 -2.32 -15.80
N THR A 33 11.74 -1.73 -16.46
CA THR A 33 13.06 -2.33 -16.50
C THR A 33 13.47 -2.52 -15.05
N ALA A 34 13.59 -3.79 -14.66
CA ALA A 34 14.16 -4.20 -13.39
C ALA A 34 15.64 -3.81 -13.37
N SER A 35 15.90 -2.51 -13.25
CA SER A 35 17.20 -2.02 -12.84
C SER A 35 17.21 -2.15 -11.34
N THR A 36 17.87 -3.20 -10.85
CA THR A 36 18.32 -3.25 -9.46
C THR A 36 18.94 -1.90 -9.13
N PRO A 37 18.46 -1.17 -8.11
CA PRO A 37 19.09 0.08 -7.70
C PRO A 37 20.54 -0.24 -7.36
N ALA A 38 21.49 0.39 -8.05
CA ALA A 38 22.88 0.32 -7.64
C ALA A 38 22.97 0.91 -6.23
N PRO A 39 23.68 0.28 -5.28
CA PRO A 39 23.89 0.88 -3.97
C PRO A 39 24.53 2.25 -4.18
N ASN A 40 23.84 3.29 -3.72
CA ASN A 40 24.30 4.66 -3.79
C ASN A 40 25.68 4.69 -3.09
N PRO A 41 26.77 5.16 -3.73
CA PRO A 41 28.04 5.24 -3.06
C PRO A 41 27.85 6.18 -1.86
N HIS A 42 27.91 5.62 -0.65
CA HIS A 42 27.75 6.33 0.60
C HIS A 42 28.76 7.48 0.68
N THR A 43 28.44 8.64 0.11
CA THR A 43 29.08 9.89 0.50
C THR A 43 28.57 10.16 1.90
N ALA A 44 29.47 10.11 2.88
CA ALA A 44 29.15 10.59 4.22
C ALA A 44 28.59 12.01 4.04
N ASP A 45 27.34 12.20 4.42
CA ASP A 45 26.68 13.51 4.48
C ASP A 45 26.10 14.10 3.16
N PRO A 46 25.10 13.46 2.53
CA PRO A 46 24.37 14.08 1.44
C PRO A 46 23.36 15.12 1.95
N ASP A 47 23.12 16.13 1.12
CA ASP A 47 21.89 16.94 1.21
C ASP A 47 20.69 15.99 1.36
N PRO A 48 19.84 16.15 2.40
CA PRO A 48 18.72 15.25 2.64
C PRO A 48 17.77 15.10 1.43
N ARG A 49 17.76 16.06 0.49
CA ARG A 49 17.02 16.00 -0.78
C ARG A 49 17.52 14.91 -1.74
N HIS A 50 18.73 14.41 -1.51
CA HIS A 50 19.32 13.31 -2.26
C HIS A 50 19.09 11.94 -1.64
N LEU A 51 18.36 11.85 -0.51
CA LEU A 51 17.97 10.56 0.03
C LEU A 51 17.10 9.81 -0.99
N ALA A 52 17.48 8.56 -1.23
CA ALA A 52 16.84 7.66 -2.16
C ALA A 52 16.00 6.61 -1.42
N LEU A 53 15.08 5.99 -2.15
CA LEU A 53 14.29 4.87 -1.65
C LEU A 53 15.19 3.75 -1.13
N GLY A 54 15.03 3.37 0.14
CA GLY A 54 15.87 2.36 0.80
C GLY A 54 17.10 2.88 1.53
N ASP A 55 17.36 4.20 1.52
CA ASP A 55 18.46 4.75 2.29
C ASP A 55 18.15 4.71 3.80
N CYS A 56 19.02 4.04 4.56
CA CYS A 56 19.04 4.12 6.01
C CYS A 56 20.00 5.23 6.45
N PHE A 57 19.56 6.07 7.37
CA PHE A 57 20.36 7.21 7.81
C PHE A 57 20.25 7.49 9.30
N THR A 58 21.26 8.19 9.80
CA THR A 58 21.24 8.82 11.12
C THR A 58 21.15 10.32 10.95
N ALA A 59 20.40 10.95 11.84
CA ALA A 59 20.32 12.39 11.97
C ALA A 59 21.14 12.78 13.22
N ASP A 60 21.90 13.89 13.18
CA ASP A 60 22.61 14.34 14.39
C ASP A 60 21.63 14.57 15.56
N ARG A 61 22.11 14.48 16.81
CA ARG A 61 21.24 14.49 18.01
C ARG A 61 20.47 15.81 18.26
N THR A 62 20.74 16.87 17.50
CA THR A 62 19.94 18.11 17.51
C THR A 62 18.77 18.08 16.53
N LEU A 63 18.71 17.08 15.65
CA LEU A 63 17.58 16.82 14.78
C LEU A 63 16.44 16.17 15.55
N THR A 64 15.65 17.03 16.17
CA THR A 64 14.27 16.69 16.51
C THR A 64 13.50 16.63 15.19
N LEU A 65 13.43 15.44 14.59
CA LEU A 65 12.67 15.13 13.36
C LEU A 65 11.16 15.16 13.65
N ILE A 66 10.67 16.27 14.20
CA ILE A 66 9.26 16.53 14.49
C ILE A 66 8.79 17.58 13.50
N GLY A 67 7.84 17.19 12.63
CA GLY A 67 6.96 18.12 11.94
C GLY A 67 7.62 19.00 10.87
N ALA A 68 7.45 18.57 9.62
CA ALA A 68 7.22 19.43 8.46
C ALA A 68 8.32 20.42 8.02
N THR A 69 9.55 20.34 8.53
CA THR A 69 10.63 21.20 8.03
C THR A 69 11.91 20.41 7.80
N MET A 70 12.58 20.65 6.66
CA MET A 70 13.88 20.07 6.34
C MET A 70 14.84 20.22 7.53
N PRO A 71 15.63 19.19 7.86
CA PRO A 71 16.72 19.34 8.80
C PRO A 71 17.69 20.42 8.26
N LEU A 72 18.01 21.43 9.08
CA LEU A 72 19.11 22.37 8.82
C LEU A 72 20.49 21.71 8.99
N ALA A 73 20.51 20.44 9.42
CA ALA A 73 21.70 19.69 9.76
C ALA A 73 21.89 18.48 8.82
N PRO A 74 23.15 18.08 8.63
CA PRO A 74 23.53 16.93 7.83
C PRO A 74 22.83 15.62 8.24
N VAL A 75 22.54 14.77 7.25
CA VAL A 75 22.09 13.38 7.47
C VAL A 75 23.23 12.44 7.10
N HIS A 76 23.44 11.35 7.84
CA HIS A 76 24.49 10.40 7.53
C HIS A 76 23.86 9.09 7.07
N ILE A 77 23.93 8.81 5.76
CA ILE A 77 23.55 7.50 5.21
C ILE A 77 24.52 6.45 5.74
N VAL A 78 23.98 5.38 6.29
CA VAL A 78 24.72 4.23 6.79
C VAL A 78 24.15 2.95 6.15
N PRO A 79 24.93 1.87 6.04
CA PRO A 79 24.37 0.57 5.70
C PRO A 79 23.24 0.23 6.70
N CYS A 80 22.10 -0.25 6.22
CA CYS A 80 20.96 -0.56 7.10
C CYS A 80 21.26 -1.67 8.14
N THR A 81 22.31 -2.47 7.91
CA THR A 81 22.83 -3.45 8.87
C THR A 81 23.58 -2.80 10.04
N GLN A 82 23.87 -1.51 9.96
CA GLN A 82 24.41 -0.69 11.04
C GLN A 82 23.29 0.08 11.76
N PRO A 83 23.52 0.51 13.01
CA PRO A 83 22.56 1.31 13.75
C PRO A 83 22.18 2.59 13.00
N HIS A 84 20.90 2.73 12.67
CA HIS A 84 20.32 3.89 12.01
C HIS A 84 19.05 4.35 12.72
N THR A 85 18.67 5.61 12.53
CA THR A 85 17.48 6.22 13.17
C THR A 85 16.36 6.50 12.19
N ALA A 86 16.58 6.27 10.90
CA ALA A 86 15.55 6.40 9.89
C ALA A 86 15.83 5.56 8.64
N GLU A 87 14.76 5.21 7.92
CA GLU A 87 14.80 4.53 6.61
C GLU A 87 13.80 5.17 5.66
N VAL A 88 14.23 5.52 4.45
CA VAL A 88 13.36 6.11 3.42
C VAL A 88 12.53 5.02 2.73
N TYR A 89 11.21 5.14 2.82
CA TYR A 89 10.28 4.19 2.21
C TYR A 89 9.47 4.78 1.04
N GLY A 90 9.57 6.09 0.79
CA GLY A 90 8.85 6.74 -0.28
C GLY A 90 9.50 8.03 -0.73
N ARG A 91 9.34 8.36 -2.01
CA ARG A 91 9.70 9.65 -2.59
C ARG A 91 8.75 9.95 -3.74
N PHE A 92 8.24 11.16 -3.79
CA PHE A 92 7.39 11.60 -4.89
C PHE A 92 7.49 13.12 -5.05
N THR A 93 7.32 13.59 -6.28
CA THR A 93 7.22 15.02 -6.56
C THR A 93 5.77 15.45 -6.34
N PHE A 94 5.54 16.53 -5.59
CA PHE A 94 4.21 17.06 -5.36
C PHE A 94 3.53 17.36 -6.70
N TYR A 95 2.48 16.60 -7.04
CA TYR A 95 1.86 16.64 -8.36
C TYR A 95 0.91 17.83 -8.49
N GLN A 96 1.48 19.02 -8.66
CA GLN A 96 0.81 20.20 -9.20
C GLN A 96 1.86 21.09 -9.87
N GLY A 97 2.19 20.76 -11.13
CA GLY A 97 3.27 21.40 -11.88
C GLY A 97 3.28 22.92 -11.78
N HIS A 98 4.47 23.52 -11.59
CA HIS A 98 4.76 24.96 -11.54
C HIS A 98 3.74 25.86 -10.79
N LEU A 99 2.98 25.32 -9.84
CA LEU A 99 2.10 26.13 -9.00
C LEU A 99 2.91 26.88 -7.94
N PRO A 100 2.41 28.03 -7.45
CA PRO A 100 3.01 28.73 -6.32
C PRO A 100 3.14 27.78 -5.12
N TYR A 101 4.13 28.05 -4.27
CA TYR A 101 4.33 27.28 -3.03
C TYR A 101 3.00 27.19 -2.26
N PRO A 102 2.49 25.98 -1.97
CA PRO A 102 1.18 25.77 -1.34
C PRO A 102 1.15 26.36 0.07
N ALA A 103 -0.06 26.47 0.65
CA ALA A 103 -0.15 26.73 2.07
C ALA A 103 0.58 25.60 2.84
N PRO A 104 1.34 25.91 3.91
CA PRO A 104 2.08 24.89 4.65
C PRO A 104 1.21 23.72 5.13
N ASP A 105 -0.03 24.00 5.54
CA ASP A 105 -0.97 22.98 6.01
C ASP A 105 -1.42 22.05 4.87
N ASP A 106 -1.65 22.58 3.66
CA ASP A 106 -2.01 21.78 2.49
C ASP A 106 -0.85 20.85 2.09
N LEU A 107 0.38 21.37 2.07
CA LEU A 107 1.59 20.58 1.77
C LEU A 107 1.77 19.44 2.78
N THR A 108 1.59 19.75 4.06
CA THR A 108 1.72 18.78 5.14
C THR A 108 0.64 17.72 5.04
N GLY A 109 -0.63 18.11 4.86
CA GLY A 109 -1.75 17.18 4.75
C GLY A 109 -1.64 16.23 3.55
N THR A 110 -1.23 16.74 2.38
CA THR A 110 -0.96 15.90 1.21
C THR A 110 0.21 14.94 1.47
N ALA A 111 1.32 15.44 2.04
CA ALA A 111 2.46 14.60 2.35
C ALA A 111 2.11 13.47 3.33
N GLU A 112 1.34 13.77 4.38
CA GLU A 112 0.87 12.76 5.34
C GLU A 112 0.02 11.68 4.67
N ALA A 113 -0.94 12.07 3.82
CA ALA A 113 -1.82 11.15 3.10
C ALA A 113 -1.04 10.27 2.13
N ASP A 114 -0.18 10.86 1.29
CA ASP A 114 0.55 10.15 0.26
C ASP A 114 1.66 9.28 0.84
N CYS A 115 2.39 9.77 1.84
CA CYS A 115 3.36 8.95 2.56
C CYS A 115 2.68 7.74 3.22
N LYS A 116 1.51 7.91 3.86
CA LYS A 116 0.76 6.77 4.41
C LYS A 116 0.41 5.72 3.34
N ASN A 117 0.05 6.16 2.14
CA ASN A 117 -0.29 5.26 1.04
C ASN A 117 0.92 4.49 0.48
N LEU A 118 2.14 5.01 0.65
CA LEU A 118 3.36 4.35 0.17
C LEU A 118 3.87 3.25 1.10
N VAL A 119 3.45 3.23 2.36
CA VAL A 119 3.97 2.27 3.37
C VAL A 119 3.75 0.83 2.94
N THR A 120 2.53 0.47 2.52
CA THR A 120 2.17 -0.92 2.17
C THR A 120 2.90 -1.43 0.92
N ALA A 121 3.31 -0.52 0.02
CA ALA A 121 4.11 -0.89 -1.14
C ALA A 121 5.58 -1.17 -0.78
N TYR A 122 6.07 -0.60 0.32
CA TYR A 122 7.46 -0.72 0.76
C TYR A 122 7.67 -1.82 1.82
N ASP A 123 6.72 -1.97 2.74
CA ASP A 123 6.65 -3.05 3.71
C ASP A 123 5.31 -3.77 3.56
N MET A 124 5.34 -4.89 2.86
CA MET A 124 4.16 -5.74 2.70
C MET A 124 3.92 -6.65 3.91
N ASP A 125 4.78 -6.62 4.93
CA ASP A 125 4.60 -7.37 6.16
C ASP A 125 3.93 -6.49 7.24
N SER A 126 2.60 -6.59 7.33
CA SER A 126 1.82 -5.88 8.36
C SER A 126 2.12 -6.29 9.81
N TRP A 127 2.92 -7.35 10.02
CA TRP A 127 3.35 -7.80 11.35
C TRP A 127 4.67 -7.16 11.77
N THR A 128 5.48 -6.67 10.83
CA THR A 128 6.68 -5.88 11.12
C THR A 128 6.37 -4.40 11.27
N LEU A 129 5.35 -3.94 10.54
CA LEU A 129 4.79 -2.61 10.72
C LEU A 129 4.11 -2.51 12.09
N SER A 130 4.73 -1.77 13.01
CA SER A 130 3.96 -1.26 14.13
C SER A 130 2.89 -0.32 13.57
N PRO A 131 1.59 -0.48 13.92
CA PRO A 131 0.47 0.20 13.26
C PRO A 131 0.40 1.72 13.46
N THR A 132 1.45 2.36 13.99
CA THR A 132 1.42 3.79 14.26
C THR A 132 2.00 4.57 13.09
N VAL A 133 1.10 5.17 12.31
CA VAL A 133 1.33 6.35 11.46
C VAL A 133 2.21 7.39 12.18
N ASP A 134 2.19 7.41 13.53
CA ASP A 134 3.06 8.21 14.39
C ASP A 134 4.57 7.99 14.20
N LEU A 135 5.00 7.00 13.40
CA LEU A 135 6.40 6.74 13.05
C LEU A 135 6.73 7.07 11.60
N ALA A 136 5.73 7.33 10.76
CA ALA A 136 5.90 7.88 9.43
C ALA A 136 6.19 9.38 9.53
N ARG A 137 7.21 9.84 8.82
CA ARG A 137 7.62 11.24 8.73
C ARG A 137 7.86 11.62 7.28
N SER A 138 7.84 12.91 7.01
CA SER A 138 8.11 13.47 5.70
C SER A 138 9.12 14.61 5.79
N LEU A 139 10.01 14.66 4.82
CA LEU A 139 10.77 15.86 4.47
C LEU A 139 9.97 16.62 3.42
N LEU A 140 9.67 17.88 3.70
CA LEU A 140 8.91 18.76 2.83
C LEU A 140 9.84 19.80 2.21
N PRO A 141 9.69 20.12 0.92
CA PRO A 141 10.49 21.18 0.30
C PRO A 141 10.18 22.53 0.96
N THR A 142 11.21 23.33 1.19
CA THR A 142 11.09 24.73 1.60
C THR A 142 10.61 25.59 0.44
N ARG A 143 10.15 26.81 0.74
CA ARG A 143 9.79 27.79 -0.30
C ARG A 143 10.95 28.11 -1.26
N ALA A 144 12.18 28.13 -0.76
CA ALA A 144 13.37 28.41 -1.57
C ALA A 144 13.66 27.26 -2.54
N GLU A 145 13.58 26.02 -2.06
CA GLU A 145 13.73 24.79 -2.86
C GLU A 145 12.64 24.68 -3.91
N TRP A 146 11.39 24.97 -3.52
CA TRP A 146 10.26 25.01 -4.46
C TRP A 146 10.46 26.04 -5.58
N ALA A 147 10.96 27.22 -5.24
CA ALA A 147 11.29 28.26 -6.22
C ALA A 147 12.46 27.86 -7.13
N ALA A 148 13.37 27.01 -6.64
CA ALA A 148 14.45 26.42 -7.41
C ALA A 148 14.00 25.18 -8.25
N GLY A 149 12.74 24.79 -8.15
CA GLY A 149 12.16 23.66 -8.89
C GLY A 149 12.24 22.31 -8.18
N ASP A 150 12.69 22.28 -6.92
CA ASP A 150 12.68 21.08 -6.10
C ASP A 150 11.37 21.00 -5.30
N GLN A 151 10.53 20.06 -5.70
CA GLN A 151 9.18 19.84 -5.17
C GLN A 151 9.04 18.41 -4.63
N ASP A 152 10.17 17.78 -4.32
CA ASP A 152 10.18 16.39 -3.87
C ASP A 152 9.84 16.29 -2.39
N ILE A 153 8.96 15.35 -2.08
CA ILE A 153 8.63 14.92 -0.73
C ILE A 153 9.30 13.56 -0.51
N ILE A 154 9.96 13.42 0.63
CA ILE A 154 10.66 12.18 1.01
C ILE A 154 10.01 11.63 2.27
N CYS A 155 9.47 10.43 2.18
CA CYS A 155 8.81 9.71 3.27
C CYS A 155 9.80 8.76 3.93
N TYR A 156 9.93 8.84 5.25
CA TYR A 156 10.84 8.00 6.02
C TYR A 156 10.22 7.55 7.33
N TRP A 157 10.69 6.42 7.83
CA TRP A 157 10.27 5.86 9.10
C TRP A 157 11.28 6.19 10.19
N VAL A 158 10.83 6.30 11.43
CA VAL A 158 11.70 6.40 12.62
C VAL A 158 11.39 5.28 13.63
N PRO A 159 12.41 4.66 14.26
CA PRO A 159 12.21 3.70 15.34
C PRO A 159 11.33 4.24 16.46
N ARG A 160 10.43 3.40 16.98
CA ARG A 160 9.68 3.76 18.19
C ARG A 160 10.65 4.13 19.31
N GLY A 161 10.43 5.30 19.90
CA GLY A 161 11.29 5.83 20.96
C GLY A 161 12.58 6.49 20.46
N GLY A 162 12.83 6.55 19.15
CA GLY A 162 13.96 7.24 18.54
C GLY A 162 15.32 6.56 18.70
N SER A 163 15.37 5.38 19.29
CA SER A 163 16.62 4.62 19.49
C SER A 163 17.11 4.04 18.16
N PRO A 164 18.43 4.07 17.89
CA PRO A 164 19.00 3.42 16.71
C PRO A 164 18.62 1.94 16.61
N THR A 165 18.34 1.48 15.39
CA THR A 165 17.98 0.10 15.06
C THR A 165 18.90 -0.44 13.96
N THR A 166 19.04 -1.76 13.88
CA THR A 166 19.66 -2.46 12.73
C THR A 166 18.61 -3.20 11.90
N THR A 167 17.32 -3.00 12.21
CA THR A 167 16.21 -3.63 11.52
C THR A 167 15.85 -2.84 10.28
N VAL A 168 15.83 -3.52 9.13
CA VAL A 168 15.32 -2.99 7.86
C VAL A 168 13.80 -3.12 7.87
N LEU A 169 13.09 -2.07 7.46
CA LEU A 169 11.65 -2.06 7.30
C LEU A 169 11.22 -2.72 5.99
N ARG A 170 12.03 -2.58 4.94
CA ARG A 170 11.70 -3.06 3.59
C ARG A 170 11.44 -4.57 3.53
N HIS A 171 10.17 -4.93 3.36
CA HIS A 171 9.74 -6.27 2.96
C HIS A 171 9.01 -6.15 1.62
N ASP A 172 9.72 -6.38 0.53
CA ASP A 172 9.16 -6.38 -0.82
C ASP A 172 9.71 -7.56 -1.63
N LYS A 173 9.28 -7.69 -2.89
CA LYS A 173 9.78 -8.70 -3.83
C LYS A 173 11.31 -8.76 -3.94
N THR A 174 12.02 -7.66 -3.67
CA THR A 174 13.47 -7.56 -3.83
C THR A 174 14.24 -7.98 -2.56
N SER A 175 13.61 -7.86 -1.38
CA SER A 175 14.21 -8.27 -0.09
C SER A 175 13.71 -9.64 0.40
N LEU A 176 12.54 -10.08 -0.03
CA LEU A 176 11.92 -11.34 0.40
C LEU A 176 12.32 -12.53 -0.48
N ARG A 177 12.39 -13.72 0.13
CA ARG A 177 12.45 -14.97 -0.65
C ARG A 177 11.11 -15.21 -1.36
N PRO A 178 11.08 -15.93 -2.50
CA PRO A 178 9.85 -16.16 -3.27
C PRO A 178 8.68 -16.74 -2.45
N ASP A 179 8.96 -17.69 -1.55
CA ASP A 179 7.93 -18.27 -0.67
C ASP A 179 7.38 -17.26 0.35
N GLN A 180 8.24 -16.40 0.88
CA GLN A 180 7.85 -15.34 1.81
C GLN A 180 6.98 -14.30 1.11
N TYR A 181 7.42 -13.85 -0.07
CA TYR A 181 6.65 -12.91 -0.89
C TYR A 181 5.27 -13.46 -1.25
N THR A 182 5.20 -14.71 -1.73
CA THR A 182 3.94 -15.34 -2.13
C THR A 182 2.97 -15.45 -0.95
N TYR A 183 3.47 -15.83 0.23
CA TYR A 183 2.64 -15.87 1.43
C TYR A 183 2.14 -14.49 1.85
N LEU A 184 3.02 -13.47 1.88
CA LEU A 184 2.63 -12.12 2.31
C LEU A 184 1.67 -11.45 1.30
N ASP A 185 1.86 -11.66 -0.01
CA ASP A 185 0.94 -11.18 -1.05
C ASP A 185 -0.44 -11.83 -0.93
N ALA A 186 -0.50 -13.11 -0.56
CA ALA A 186 -1.75 -13.81 -0.31
C ALA A 186 -2.45 -13.29 0.95
N ALA A 187 -1.71 -13.13 2.06
CA ALA A 187 -2.23 -12.67 3.33
C ALA A 187 -2.69 -11.20 3.32
N ASP A 188 -2.08 -10.35 2.48
CA ASP A 188 -2.47 -8.95 2.32
C ASP A 188 -3.92 -8.79 1.81
N ARG A 189 -4.42 -9.73 0.99
CA ARG A 189 -5.76 -9.61 0.36
C ARG A 189 -6.87 -9.43 1.39
N PRO A 190 -7.07 -10.37 2.34
CA PRO A 190 -8.08 -10.19 3.39
C PRO A 190 -7.70 -9.12 4.39
N GLU A 191 -6.42 -8.91 4.71
CA GLU A 191 -6.03 -7.85 5.66
C GLU A 191 -6.45 -6.46 5.15
N SER A 192 -6.19 -6.18 3.86
CA SER A 192 -6.59 -4.95 3.19
C SER A 192 -8.12 -4.80 3.13
N ALA A 193 -8.87 -5.86 2.78
CA ALA A 193 -10.33 -5.82 2.75
C ALA A 193 -10.95 -5.62 4.15
N LEU A 194 -10.36 -6.21 5.18
CA LEU A 194 -10.82 -6.08 6.57
C LEU A 194 -10.54 -4.68 7.14
N ALA A 195 -9.51 -3.98 6.67
CA ALA A 195 -9.16 -2.63 7.11
C ALA A 195 -10.18 -1.57 6.65
N THR A 196 -10.91 -1.82 5.58
CA THR A 196 -11.88 -0.87 4.99
C THR A 196 -13.31 -1.13 5.46
N THR A 197 -13.53 -1.27 6.77
CA THR A 197 -14.88 -1.43 7.32
C THR A 197 -15.80 -0.28 6.88
N PRO A 198 -17.10 -0.49 6.60
CA PRO A 198 -18.01 0.60 6.20
C PRO A 198 -17.97 1.79 7.17
N ARG A 199 -17.94 1.49 8.48
CA ARG A 199 -17.86 2.51 9.52
C ARG A 199 -16.62 3.41 9.42
N SER A 200 -15.45 2.86 9.04
CA SER A 200 -14.24 3.68 8.87
C SER A 200 -14.31 4.60 7.65
N GLN A 201 -15.25 4.34 6.73
CA GLN A 201 -15.58 5.18 5.58
C GLN A 201 -16.77 6.12 5.84
N GLY A 202 -17.33 6.13 7.05
CA GLY A 202 -18.52 6.91 7.39
C GLY A 202 -19.84 6.30 6.93
N GLU A 203 -19.83 5.05 6.47
CA GLU A 203 -21.01 4.30 6.04
C GLU A 203 -21.55 3.42 7.18
N ASP A 204 -22.88 3.28 7.27
CA ASP A 204 -23.50 2.49 8.34
C ASP A 204 -24.81 1.78 7.92
N ASP A 205 -25.15 1.82 6.63
CA ASP A 205 -26.34 1.16 6.09
C ASP A 205 -26.11 -0.33 5.79
N LEU A 206 -27.21 -1.05 5.56
CA LEU A 206 -27.17 -2.49 5.28
C LEU A 206 -26.36 -2.82 4.02
N SER A 207 -26.55 -2.06 2.94
CA SER A 207 -25.97 -2.38 1.64
C SER A 207 -24.44 -2.26 1.65
N SER A 208 -23.92 -1.24 2.33
CA SER A 208 -22.48 -1.05 2.54
C SER A 208 -21.85 -2.22 3.30
N TYR A 209 -22.53 -2.73 4.34
CA TYR A 209 -22.07 -3.93 5.06
C TYR A 209 -22.18 -5.22 4.24
N GLN A 210 -23.21 -5.38 3.41
CA GLN A 210 -23.35 -6.54 2.53
C GLN A 210 -22.25 -6.56 1.47
N LEU A 211 -22.00 -5.43 0.80
CA LEU A 211 -20.93 -5.29 -0.20
C LEU A 211 -19.56 -5.54 0.41
N TRP A 212 -19.29 -4.93 1.58
CA TRP A 212 -18.03 -5.15 2.28
C TRP A 212 -17.84 -6.62 2.67
N ALA A 213 -18.85 -7.27 3.26
CA ALA A 213 -18.75 -8.68 3.64
C ALA A 213 -18.51 -9.60 2.43
N ALA A 214 -19.16 -9.32 1.30
CA ALA A 214 -18.93 -10.05 0.04
C ALA A 214 -17.48 -9.83 -0.46
N GLY A 215 -16.98 -8.60 -0.43
CA GLY A 215 -15.59 -8.28 -0.80
C GLY A 215 -14.56 -8.97 0.10
N VAL A 216 -14.81 -9.05 1.41
CA VAL A 216 -13.97 -9.81 2.34
C VAL A 216 -14.00 -11.30 1.98
N ALA A 217 -15.16 -11.87 1.67
CA ALA A 217 -15.26 -13.27 1.23
C ALA A 217 -14.48 -13.55 -0.07
N ASP A 218 -14.56 -12.64 -1.06
CA ASP A 218 -13.78 -12.73 -2.30
C ASP A 218 -12.27 -12.64 -2.04
N SER A 219 -11.85 -11.80 -1.09
CA SER A 219 -10.44 -11.64 -0.73
C SER A 219 -9.86 -12.91 -0.06
N PHE A 220 -10.59 -13.56 0.84
CA PHE A 220 -10.20 -14.86 1.40
C PHE A 220 -10.19 -15.96 0.34
N THR A 221 -11.12 -15.91 -0.63
CA THR A 221 -11.11 -16.84 -1.77
C THR A 221 -9.85 -16.68 -2.61
N THR A 222 -9.43 -15.43 -2.82
CA THR A 222 -8.19 -15.12 -3.55
C THR A 222 -6.95 -15.59 -2.79
N GLU A 223 -6.88 -15.35 -1.48
CA GLU A 223 -5.80 -15.90 -0.63
C GLU A 223 -5.75 -17.43 -0.75
N ALA A 224 -6.90 -18.11 -0.64
CA ALA A 224 -6.98 -19.56 -0.77
C ALA A 224 -6.43 -20.06 -2.13
N GLN A 225 -6.72 -19.37 -3.23
CA GLN A 225 -6.21 -19.71 -4.56
C GLN A 225 -4.69 -19.54 -4.66
N LEU A 226 -4.15 -18.45 -4.10
CA LEU A 226 -2.71 -18.21 -4.08
C LEU A 226 -1.96 -19.23 -3.23
N LEU A 227 -2.52 -19.60 -2.07
CA LEU A 227 -1.96 -20.64 -1.19
C LEU A 227 -1.96 -22.03 -1.85
N ASP A 228 -3.03 -22.39 -2.54
CA ASP A 228 -3.19 -23.69 -3.23
C ASP A 228 -2.35 -23.78 -4.51
N GLY A 229 -2.14 -22.66 -5.19
CA GLY A 229 -1.37 -22.58 -6.43
C GLY A 229 0.15 -22.59 -6.26
N HIS A 230 0.66 -22.43 -5.03
CA HIS A 230 2.09 -22.35 -4.75
C HIS A 230 2.67 -23.68 -4.27
N HIS A 231 3.89 -24.00 -4.73
CA HIS A 231 4.62 -25.18 -4.26
C HIS A 231 5.47 -24.80 -3.04
N TRP A 232 4.97 -25.13 -1.86
CA TRP A 232 5.62 -24.77 -0.60
C TRP A 232 6.86 -25.63 -0.31
N PRO A 233 7.88 -25.08 0.38
CA PRO A 233 8.95 -25.90 0.92
C PRO A 233 8.38 -26.92 1.92
N ALA A 234 9.05 -28.08 2.06
CA ALA A 234 8.57 -29.18 2.88
C ALA A 234 8.23 -28.79 4.33
N SER A 235 8.97 -27.83 4.91
CA SER A 235 8.72 -27.29 6.24
C SER A 235 7.42 -26.47 6.36
N ALA A 236 6.97 -25.85 5.26
CA ALA A 236 5.80 -24.97 5.23
C ALA A 236 4.55 -25.63 4.65
N GLN A 237 4.66 -26.77 3.95
CA GLN A 237 3.52 -27.44 3.31
C GLN A 237 2.36 -27.75 4.28
N GLY A 238 2.67 -28.33 5.45
CA GLY A 238 1.66 -28.64 6.48
C GLY A 238 0.97 -27.38 7.02
N PRO A 239 1.72 -26.38 7.51
CA PRO A 239 1.17 -25.08 7.91
C PRO A 239 0.35 -24.38 6.83
N ALA A 240 0.82 -24.35 5.58
CA ALA A 240 0.12 -23.70 4.46
C ALA A 240 -1.21 -24.40 4.15
N ASN A 241 -1.25 -25.73 4.18
CA ASN A 241 -2.49 -26.49 4.02
C ASN A 241 -3.48 -26.21 5.17
N ALA A 242 -3.00 -26.09 6.40
CA ALA A 242 -3.86 -25.75 7.53
C ALA A 242 -4.44 -24.33 7.41
N LEU A 243 -3.63 -23.36 6.96
CA LEU A 243 -4.09 -22.01 6.66
C LEU A 243 -5.13 -22.03 5.54
N LEU A 244 -4.86 -22.72 4.43
CA LEU A 244 -5.76 -22.88 3.29
C LEU A 244 -7.17 -23.35 3.73
N GLN A 245 -7.26 -24.35 4.59
CA GLN A 245 -8.55 -24.82 5.10
C GLN A 245 -9.24 -23.78 5.97
N ARG A 246 -8.50 -23.04 6.80
CA ARG A 246 -9.06 -21.98 7.63
C ARG A 246 -9.62 -20.84 6.80
N VAL A 247 -8.87 -20.37 5.80
CA VAL A 247 -9.29 -19.24 4.94
C VAL A 247 -10.48 -19.62 4.06
N ARG A 248 -10.57 -20.87 3.58
CA ARG A 248 -11.76 -21.38 2.88
C ARG A 248 -13.01 -21.38 3.77
N ALA A 249 -12.86 -21.80 5.02
CA ALA A 249 -13.98 -21.75 5.99
C ALA A 249 -14.41 -20.31 6.28
N LEU A 250 -13.46 -19.38 6.45
CA LEU A 250 -13.75 -17.96 6.63
C LEU A 250 -14.45 -17.36 5.40
N ALA A 251 -13.97 -17.66 4.19
CA ALA A 251 -14.60 -17.19 2.95
C ALA A 251 -16.09 -17.55 2.88
N ALA A 252 -16.45 -18.79 3.26
CA ALA A 252 -17.84 -19.23 3.30
C ALA A 252 -18.65 -18.46 4.36
N GLN A 253 -18.13 -18.34 5.58
CA GLN A 253 -18.82 -17.60 6.66
C GLN A 253 -19.05 -16.12 6.32
N TRP A 254 -18.07 -15.46 5.68
CA TRP A 254 -18.21 -14.07 5.22
C TRP A 254 -19.20 -13.94 4.06
N ARG A 255 -19.27 -14.94 3.17
CA ARG A 255 -20.29 -14.99 2.11
C ARG A 255 -21.69 -15.08 2.71
N ASP A 256 -21.91 -15.98 3.66
CA ASP A 256 -23.19 -16.12 4.35
C ASP A 256 -23.58 -14.82 5.07
N ALA A 257 -22.61 -14.14 5.70
CA ALA A 257 -22.85 -12.86 6.35
C ALA A 257 -23.32 -11.77 5.36
N SER A 258 -22.79 -11.77 4.14
CA SER A 258 -23.16 -10.82 3.08
C SER A 258 -24.62 -10.94 2.62
N GLU A 259 -25.26 -12.07 2.88
CA GLU A 259 -26.66 -12.33 2.52
C GLU A 259 -27.65 -11.92 3.61
N SER A 260 -27.16 -11.46 4.78
CA SER A 260 -28.01 -11.00 5.88
C SER A 260 -28.92 -9.83 5.43
N ALA A 261 -30.22 -9.96 5.67
CA ALA A 261 -31.20 -8.89 5.43
C ALA A 261 -31.39 -7.95 6.65
N SER A 262 -30.64 -8.16 7.74
CA SER A 262 -30.78 -7.40 8.99
C SER A 262 -29.60 -6.45 9.18
N PRO A 263 -29.82 -5.12 9.25
CA PRO A 263 -28.74 -4.16 9.54
C PRO A 263 -28.03 -4.44 10.87
N THR A 264 -28.78 -4.77 11.92
CA THR A 264 -28.20 -5.13 13.22
C THR A 264 -27.58 -6.52 13.21
N GLY A 265 -28.17 -7.46 12.46
CA GLY A 265 -27.66 -8.81 12.30
C GLY A 265 -26.31 -8.83 11.61
N ILE A 266 -26.18 -8.16 10.46
CA ILE A 266 -24.93 -8.15 9.68
C ILE A 266 -23.78 -7.53 10.49
N LYS A 267 -24.00 -6.37 11.13
CA LYS A 267 -22.99 -5.69 11.94
C LYS A 267 -22.46 -6.58 13.07
N ARG A 268 -23.37 -7.33 13.72
CA ARG A 268 -23.00 -8.27 14.79
C ARG A 268 -22.20 -9.44 14.23
N THR A 269 -22.68 -10.07 13.16
CA THR A 269 -22.01 -11.22 12.54
C THR A 269 -20.62 -10.85 12.05
N THR A 270 -20.47 -9.75 11.32
CA THR A 270 -19.16 -9.31 10.80
C THR A 270 -18.19 -8.97 11.93
N HIS A 271 -18.66 -8.36 13.02
CA HIS A 271 -17.83 -8.12 14.21
C HIS A 271 -17.36 -9.43 14.85
N THR A 272 -18.24 -10.45 14.95
CA THR A 272 -17.85 -11.77 15.44
C THR A 272 -16.81 -12.43 14.52
N LEU A 273 -17.00 -12.39 13.20
CA LEU A 273 -16.08 -12.99 12.23
C LEU A 273 -14.69 -12.34 12.24
N GLN A 274 -14.58 -11.04 12.52
CA GLN A 274 -13.29 -10.39 12.74
C GLN A 274 -12.52 -10.99 13.93
N GLY A 275 -13.22 -11.54 14.93
CA GLY A 275 -12.63 -12.26 16.06
C GLY A 275 -12.24 -13.71 15.77
N GLU A 276 -12.90 -14.36 14.80
CA GLU A 276 -12.64 -15.74 14.37
C GLU A 276 -11.44 -15.85 13.41
N ASN A 277 -10.44 -14.98 13.49
CA ASN A 277 -9.36 -14.88 12.50
C ASN A 277 -8.51 -16.16 12.27
N SER A 278 -7.57 -16.06 11.31
CA SER A 278 -6.59 -17.10 10.91
C SER A 278 -5.22 -16.97 11.60
N VAL A 279 -5.10 -16.11 12.62
CA VAL A 279 -3.82 -15.75 13.25
C VAL A 279 -3.00 -16.97 13.72
N PRO A 280 -3.58 -18.02 14.35
CA PRO A 280 -2.78 -19.19 14.73
C PRO A 280 -2.14 -19.91 13.53
N GLN A 281 -2.88 -20.08 12.43
CA GLN A 281 -2.39 -20.71 11.20
C GLN A 281 -1.38 -19.81 10.50
N GLU A 282 -1.61 -18.50 10.44
CA GLU A 282 -0.65 -17.52 9.93
C GLU A 282 0.68 -17.60 10.70
N ARG A 283 0.66 -17.66 12.03
CA ARG A 283 1.90 -17.84 12.83
C ARG A 283 2.68 -19.09 12.44
N ALA A 284 1.99 -20.20 12.20
CA ALA A 284 2.63 -21.45 11.82
C ALA A 284 3.30 -21.35 10.45
N VAL A 285 2.64 -20.74 9.46
CA VAL A 285 3.23 -20.49 8.13
C VAL A 285 4.43 -19.55 8.25
N ARG A 286 4.28 -18.43 8.97
CA ARG A 286 5.35 -17.45 9.19
C ARG A 286 6.57 -18.09 9.84
N GLN A 287 6.38 -18.89 10.88
CA GLN A 287 7.45 -19.62 11.54
C GLN A 287 8.19 -20.54 10.56
N ALA A 288 7.47 -21.30 9.74
CA ALA A 288 8.05 -22.20 8.75
C ALA A 288 8.82 -21.47 7.63
N LEU A 289 8.41 -20.24 7.33
CA LEU A 289 9.05 -19.36 6.33
C LEU A 289 10.10 -18.42 6.94
N GLY A 290 10.39 -18.51 8.24
CA GLY A 290 11.34 -17.61 8.91
C GLY A 290 10.91 -16.14 8.89
N LEU A 291 9.61 -15.88 8.89
CA LEU A 291 9.02 -14.55 9.04
C LEU A 291 8.70 -14.28 10.53
N PRO A 292 8.57 -13.01 10.94
CA PRO A 292 8.15 -12.65 12.29
C PRO A 292 6.80 -13.26 12.66
N THR A 293 6.72 -13.83 13.87
CA THR A 293 5.53 -14.54 14.39
C THR A 293 4.77 -13.75 15.46
N THR A 294 5.17 -12.50 15.67
CA THR A 294 4.51 -11.55 16.57
C THR A 294 4.36 -10.23 15.84
N ARG A 295 3.15 -9.67 15.85
CA ARG A 295 2.93 -8.30 15.38
C ARG A 295 3.75 -7.34 16.26
N ALA A 296 4.44 -6.40 15.62
CA ALA A 296 5.09 -5.30 16.31
C ALA A 296 4.03 -4.56 17.14
N ARG A 297 4.23 -4.50 18.46
CA ARG A 297 3.42 -3.65 19.35
C ARG A 297 3.66 -2.20 19.03
#